data_AF-A0AA37TC58-F1
#
_entry.id   AF-A0AA37TC58-F1
#
_cell.length_a   1.000
_cell.length_b   1.000
_cell.length_c   1.000
_cell.angle_alpha   90.00
_cell.angle_beta   90.00
_cell.angle_gamma   90.00
#
_symmetry.space_group_name_H-M   'P 1'
#
loop_
_entity.id
_entity.type
_entity.pdbx_description
1 polymer ?
#
loop_
_entity_poly.entity_id
_entity_poly.type
_entity_poly.pdbx_seq_one_letter_code
_entity_poly.pdbx_strand_id
1 'polypeptide(L)'
;MKILKEIILWKKNTDGSVTRYFCFQDLELDKYCVQNADFYHSPVNENDISQLDQQAIELILEESPEYRCDWFDSINEAVKAHDSEFE
;
A
#
# COMPACT_ATOMS: atom_id res chain seq x y z
N MET A 1 -6.18 -19.88 -5.04
CA MET A 1 -6.17 -19.25 -3.71
C MET A 1 -4.71 -19.01 -3.38
N LYS A 2 -4.30 -17.75 -3.23
CA LYS A 2 -2.91 -17.34 -3.25
C LYS A 2 -2.56 -16.71 -1.91
N ILE A 3 -1.37 -17.03 -1.38
CA ILE A 3 -0.91 -16.44 -0.12
C ILE A 3 -0.05 -15.24 -0.48
N LEU A 4 -0.48 -14.08 -0.01
CA LEU A 4 0.26 -12.82 -0.14
C LEU A 4 0.91 -12.49 1.20
N LYS A 5 2.12 -11.96 1.15
CA LYS A 5 2.80 -11.40 2.30
C LYS A 5 2.63 -9.88 2.28
N GLU A 6 2.10 -9.34 3.37
CA GLU A 6 2.04 -7.89 3.57
C GLU A 6 3.45 -7.31 3.78
N ILE A 7 3.69 -6.15 3.16
CA ILE A 7 4.88 -5.33 3.34
C ILE A 7 4.40 -3.89 3.59
N ILE A 8 4.70 -3.35 4.76
CA ILE A 8 4.37 -1.97 5.13
C ILE A 8 5.62 -1.11 4.93
N LEU A 9 5.50 -0.06 4.13
CA LEU A 9 6.57 0.90 3.88
C LEU A 9 6.19 2.29 4.39
N TRP A 10 7.18 3.02 4.90
CA TRP A 10 7.01 4.39 5.37
C TRP A 10 7.91 5.33 4.58
N LYS A 11 7.33 6.40 4.05
CA LYS A 11 8.04 7.50 3.41
C LYS A 11 7.80 8.76 4.21
N LYS A 12 8.87 9.46 4.58
CA LYS A 12 8.79 10.80 5.15
C LYS A 12 8.87 11.82 4.02
N ASN A 13 7.86 12.67 3.90
CA ASN A 13 7.78 13.68 2.87
C ASN A 13 8.50 14.97 3.31
N THR A 14 8.83 15.82 2.34
CA THR A 14 9.59 17.05 2.55
C THR A 14 8.81 18.11 3.33
N ASP A 15 7.48 18.07 3.29
CA ASP A 15 6.58 18.96 4.02
C ASP A 15 6.35 18.53 5.49
N GLY A 16 6.96 17.41 5.90
CA GLY A 16 6.82 16.86 7.25
C GLY A 16 5.65 15.88 7.42
N SER A 17 4.84 15.66 6.38
CA SER A 17 3.86 14.56 6.34
C SER A 17 4.58 13.20 6.19
N VAL A 18 3.85 12.12 6.46
CA VAL A 18 4.33 10.75 6.21
C VAL A 18 3.31 9.97 5.40
N THR A 19 3.82 9.14 4.48
CA THR A 19 3.01 8.22 3.68
C THR A 19 3.30 6.79 4.13
N ARG A 20 2.24 6.02 4.41
CA ARG A 20 2.28 4.58 4.68
C ARG A 20 1.78 3.84 3.44
N TYR A 21 2.61 3.03 2.82
CA TYR A 21 2.19 2.18 1.71
C TYR A 21 1.86 0.78 2.22
N PHE A 22 0.72 0.26 1.79
CA PHE A 22 0.35 -1.14 1.94
C PHE A 22 0.68 -1.88 0.67
N CYS A 23 1.66 -2.77 0.77
CA CYS A 23 2.14 -3.54 -0.36
C CYS A 23 1.93 -5.03 -0.12
N PHE A 24 1.79 -5.79 -1.20
CA PHE A 24 1.82 -7.23 -1.15
C PHE A 24 3.01 -7.78 -1.94
N GLN A 25 3.61 -8.83 -1.39
CA GLN A 25 4.45 -9.75 -2.14
C GLN A 25 3.67 -11.02 -2.42
N ASP A 26 3.64 -11.40 -3.68
CA ASP A 26 3.22 -12.70 -4.14
C ASP A 26 4.34 -13.71 -3.91
N LEU A 27 4.09 -14.72 -3.07
CA LEU A 27 5.09 -15.73 -2.72
C LEU A 27 5.35 -16.77 -3.82
N GLU A 28 4.47 -16.89 -4.82
CA GLU A 28 4.63 -17.83 -5.93
C GLU A 28 5.42 -17.21 -7.08
N LEU A 29 5.11 -15.95 -7.43
CA LEU A 29 5.75 -15.25 -8.54
C LEU A 29 6.92 -14.34 -8.12
N ASP A 30 7.10 -14.14 -6.81
CA ASP A 30 8.04 -13.17 -6.24
C ASP A 30 7.86 -11.75 -6.82
N LYS A 31 6.59 -11.34 -6.95
CA LYS A 31 6.19 -10.04 -7.47
C LYS A 31 5.59 -9.17 -6.38
N TYR A 32 5.62 -7.86 -6.61
CA TYR A 32 5.23 -6.85 -5.63
C TYR A 32 4.18 -5.92 -6.21
N CYS A 33 3.20 -5.51 -5.42
CA CYS A 33 2.24 -4.48 -5.78
C CYS A 33 2.00 -3.52 -4.60
N VAL A 34 1.47 -2.34 -4.89
CA VAL A 34 0.90 -1.41 -3.90
C VAL A 34 -0.61 -1.52 -3.98
N GLN A 35 -1.29 -1.77 -2.87
CA GLN A 35 -2.75 -1.78 -2.80
C GLN A 35 -3.31 -0.37 -2.56
N ASN A 36 -2.74 0.33 -1.57
CA ASN A 36 -3.14 1.68 -1.19
C ASN A 36 -1.98 2.38 -0.47
N ALA A 37 -2.11 3.70 -0.37
CA ALA A 37 -1.22 4.55 0.39
C ALA A 37 -2.03 5.51 1.27
N ASP A 38 -1.63 5.62 2.53
CA ASP A 38 -2.25 6.50 3.51
C ASP A 38 -1.34 7.68 3.82
N PHE A 39 -1.93 8.86 3.97
CA PHE A 39 -1.20 10.11 4.20
C PHE A 39 -1.52 10.67 5.59
N TYR A 40 -0.50 10.86 6.41
CA TYR A 40 -0.64 11.39 7.77
C TYR A 40 0.05 12.73 7.93
N HIS A 41 -0.62 13.61 8.68
CA HIS A 41 -0.12 14.91 9.07
C HIS A 41 -0.09 15.01 10.60
N SER A 42 0.73 15.91 11.13
CA SER A 42 0.73 16.20 12.57
C SER A 42 -0.34 17.26 12.91
N PRO A 43 -1.15 17.08 13.97
CA PRO A 43 -1.19 15.92 14.86
C PRO A 43 -1.90 14.71 14.23
N VAL A 44 -1.43 13.51 14.57
CA VAL A 44 -2.04 12.26 14.10
C VAL A 44 -3.30 11.97 14.91
N ASN A 45 -4.38 11.58 14.22
CA ASN A 45 -5.66 11.20 14.82
C ASN A 45 -5.81 9.67 14.81
N GLU A 46 -6.05 9.09 15.99
CA GLU A 46 -6.17 7.63 16.15
C GLU A 46 -7.39 7.04 15.43
N ASN A 47 -8.46 7.83 15.27
CA ASN A 47 -9.64 7.40 14.51
C ASN A 47 -9.31 7.23 13.03
N ASP A 48 -8.44 8.08 12.49
CA ASP A 48 -8.05 8.03 11.08
C ASP A 48 -7.22 6.77 10.82
N ILE A 49 -6.30 6.41 11.74
CA ILE A 49 -5.53 5.16 11.64
C ILE A 49 -6.47 3.94 11.58
N SER A 50 -7.42 3.86 12.51
CA SER A 50 -8.35 2.73 12.59
C SER A 50 -9.23 2.60 11.34
N GLN A 51 -9.66 3.73 10.79
CA GLN A 51 -10.46 3.76 9.56
C GLN A 51 -9.65 3.29 8.34
N LEU A 52 -8.40 3.71 8.23
CA LEU A 52 -7.53 3.33 7.13
C LEU A 52 -7.13 1.85 7.18
N ASP A 53 -6.88 1.32 8.38
CA ASP A 53 -6.64 -0.12 8.58
C ASP A 53 -7.88 -0.95 8.17
N GLN A 54 -9.08 -0.49 8.55
CA GLN A 54 -10.33 -1.12 8.12
C GLN A 54 -10.48 -1.07 6.60
N GLN A 55 -10.20 0.08 5.97
CA GLN A 55 -10.27 0.25 4.53
C GLN A 55 -9.33 -0.71 3.79
N ALA A 56 -8.08 -0.88 4.25
CA ALA A 56 -7.13 -1.81 3.65
C ALA A 56 -7.68 -3.24 3.63
N ILE A 57 -8.30 -3.70 4.73
CA ILE A 57 -8.93 -5.02 4.81
C ILE A 57 -10.13 -5.12 3.86
N GLU A 58 -10.99 -4.11 3.84
CA GLU A 58 -12.16 -4.06 2.96
C GLU A 58 -11.77 -4.13 1.48
N LEU A 59 -10.69 -3.46 1.07
CA LEU A 59 -10.17 -3.51 -0.30
C LEU A 59 -9.77 -4.92 -0.72
N ILE A 60 -9.14 -5.69 0.16
CA ILE A 60 -8.76 -7.10 -0.12
C ILE A 60 -10.01 -7.98 -0.23
N LEU A 61 -11.04 -7.72 0.58
CA LEU A 61 -12.29 -8.48 0.58
C LEU A 61 -13.16 -8.18 -0.66
N GLU A 62 -13.15 -6.93 -1.12
CA GLU A 62 -13.92 -6.49 -2.28
C GLU A 62 -13.34 -7.07 -3.58
N GLU A 63 -12.03 -6.99 -3.76
CA GLU A 63 -11.36 -7.47 -4.97
C GLU A 63 -9.97 -8.03 -4.67
N SER A 64 -9.65 -9.17 -5.29
CA SER A 64 -8.32 -9.75 -5.17
C SER A 64 -7.25 -8.76 -5.66
N PRO A 65 -6.14 -8.57 -4.93
CA PRO A 65 -5.02 -7.74 -5.38
C PRO A 65 -4.45 -8.14 -6.76
N GLU A 66 -4.68 -9.38 -7.20
CA GLU A 66 -4.32 -9.86 -8.54
C GLU A 66 -4.99 -9.09 -9.68
N TYR A 67 -6.23 -8.63 -9.48
CA TYR A 67 -7.00 -7.92 -10.51
C TYR A 67 -7.01 -6.40 -10.31
N ARG A 68 -6.86 -5.96 -9.06
CA ARG A 68 -6.91 -4.54 -8.69
C ARG A 68 -5.58 -3.80 -8.88
N CYS A 69 -4.45 -4.51 -8.71
CA CYS A 69 -3.15 -3.88 -8.60
C CYS A 69 -2.24 -4.28 -9.77
N ASP A 70 -1.34 -3.36 -10.14
CA ASP A 70 -0.22 -3.68 -11.02
C ASP A 70 0.92 -4.36 -10.26
N TRP A 71 1.49 -5.39 -10.87
CA TRP A 71 2.51 -6.25 -10.26
C TRP A 71 3.88 -6.06 -10.91
N PHE A 72 4.88 -5.80 -10.09
CA PHE A 72 6.24 -5.44 -10.48
C PHE A 72 7.27 -6.44 -9.93
N ASP A 73 8.45 -6.47 -10.54
CA ASP A 73 9.51 -7.40 -10.14
C ASP A 73 10.27 -6.91 -8.90
N SER A 74 10.08 -5.65 -8.50
CA SER A 74 10.65 -5.11 -7.25
C SER A 74 9.69 -4.17 -6.52
N ILE A 75 9.83 -4.14 -5.19
CA ILE A 75 9.03 -3.25 -4.33
C ILE A 75 9.25 -1.76 -4.64
N ASN A 76 10.48 -1.38 -5.03
CA ASN A 76 10.79 0.01 -5.38
C ASN A 76 10.11 0.44 -6.68
N GLU A 77 9.97 -0.46 -7.65
CA GLU A 77 9.23 -0.18 -8.89
C GLU A 77 7.75 -0.03 -8.62
N ALA A 78 7.16 -0.90 -7.78
CA ALA A 78 5.77 -0.80 -7.39
C ALA A 78 5.45 0.54 -6.72
N VAL A 79 6.28 0.98 -5.78
CA VAL A 79 6.12 2.29 -5.12
C VAL A 79 6.27 3.45 -6.10
N LYS A 80 7.26 3.40 -7.00
CA LYS A 80 7.46 4.45 -8.01
C LYS A 80 6.28 4.55 -8.97
N ALA A 81 5.77 3.42 -9.44
CA ALA A 81 4.61 3.38 -10.33
C ALA A 81 3.39 4.00 -9.65
N HIS A 82 3.11 3.59 -8.41
CA HIS A 82 2.02 4.18 -7.61
C HIS A 82 2.22 5.68 -7.39
N ASP A 83 3.41 6.14 -6.98
CA ASP A 83 3.68 7.57 -6.81
C ASP A 83 3.45 8.37 -8.10
N SER A 84 3.71 7.78 -9.28
CA SER A 84 3.54 8.44 -10.58
C SER A 84 2.08 8.60 -11.01
N GLU A 85 1.19 7.73 -10.53
CA GLU A 85 -0.24 7.75 -10.87
C GLU A 85 -1.04 8.74 -10.02
N PHE A 86 -0.54 9.07 -8.83
CA PHE A 86 -1.22 9.91 -7.84
C PHE A 86 -0.50 11.25 -7.58
N GLU A 87 0.47 11.63 -8.43
CA GLU A 87 1.13 12.96 -8.47
C GLU A 87 0.29 14.04 -9.17
#